data_AF-A0A7J7EVQ0-F1
#
_entry.id   AF-A0A7J7EVQ0-F1
#
_cell.length_a   1.000
_cell.length_b   1.000
_cell.length_c   1.000
_cell.angle_alpha   90.00
_cell.angle_beta   90.00
_cell.angle_gamma   90.00
#
_symmetry.space_group_name_H-M   'P 1'
#
loop_
_entity.id
_entity.type
_entity.pdbx_description
1 polymer ?
#
loop_
_entity_poly.entity_id
_entity_poly.type
_entity_poly.pdbx_seq_one_letter_code
_entity_poly.pdbx_strand_id
1 'polypeptide(L)'
;MAGHTQQTSRRGNPGPAPSERVALKKEIGLVSACTIIIGNIIGSGIFISPKGVLEHAGSVGLALFVWVLGGGVTALGSLCYAELGVAIPKSGGDYAYVTEIFGGLAG
;
A
#
# COMPACT_ATOMS: atom_id res chain seq x y z
N MET A 1 65.75 -38.65 7.75
CA MET A 1 64.92 -38.71 6.52
C MET A 1 63.54 -39.25 6.90
N ALA A 2 62.50 -38.78 6.20
CA ALA A 2 61.06 -38.88 6.45
C ALA A 2 60.56 -37.89 7.54
N GLY A 3 59.83 -36.81 7.25
CA GLY A 3 59.08 -36.44 6.05
C GLY A 3 57.58 -36.46 6.33
N HIS A 4 56.98 -35.27 6.31
CA HIS A 4 55.58 -34.95 5.99
C HIS A 4 54.43 -35.29 6.97
N THR A 5 54.02 -34.25 7.71
CA THR A 5 52.78 -33.48 7.46
C THR A 5 51.57 -34.23 6.90
N GLN A 6 50.52 -34.40 7.72
CA GLN A 6 49.13 -34.24 7.28
C GLN A 6 48.24 -33.83 8.46
N GLN A 7 48.19 -32.52 8.69
CA GLN A 7 47.14 -31.86 9.47
C GLN A 7 45.89 -31.86 8.60
N THR A 8 44.93 -32.73 8.91
CA THR A 8 43.62 -32.79 8.26
C THR A 8 42.84 -31.52 8.60
N SER A 9 43.03 -30.50 7.77
CA SER A 9 42.26 -29.27 7.75
C SER A 9 40.79 -29.62 7.56
N ARG A 10 40.03 -29.62 8.67
CA ARG A 10 38.56 -29.54 8.63
C ARG A 10 38.21 -28.21 7.98
N ARG A 11 38.04 -28.22 6.66
CA ARG A 11 37.44 -27.13 5.92
C ARG A 11 35.97 -27.06 6.36
N GLY A 12 35.70 -26.26 7.39
CA GLY A 12 34.35 -25.88 7.76
C GLY A 12 33.73 -25.20 6.54
N ASN A 13 32.66 -25.80 6.02
CA ASN A 13 31.83 -25.17 5.00
C ASN A 13 31.34 -23.83 5.59
N PRO A 14 31.59 -22.67 4.94
CA PRO A 14 30.98 -21.44 5.41
C PRO A 14 29.47 -21.63 5.26
N GLY A 15 28.75 -21.54 6.39
CA GLY A 15 27.29 -21.55 6.38
C GLY A 15 26.75 -20.45 5.46
N PRO A 16 25.50 -20.59 4.96
CA PRO A 16 24.92 -19.60 4.06
C PRO A 16 25.03 -18.21 4.69
N ALA A 17 25.61 -17.27 3.94
CA ALA A 17 25.73 -15.87 4.37
C ALA A 17 24.34 -15.37 4.79
N PRO A 18 24.25 -14.56 5.87
CA PRO A 18 22.97 -14.03 6.32
C PRO A 18 22.31 -13.31 5.14
N SER A 19 21.06 -13.68 4.82
CA SER A 19 20.31 -13.02 3.76
C SER A 19 20.22 -11.53 4.11
N GLU A 20 20.86 -10.71 3.28
CA GLU A 20 20.82 -9.26 3.41
C GLU A 20 19.36 -8.84 3.26
N ARG A 21 18.71 -8.50 4.37
CA ARG A 21 17.32 -8.05 4.33
C ARG A 21 17.31 -6.73 3.57
N VAL A 22 16.71 -6.74 2.39
CA VAL A 22 16.42 -5.51 1.64
C VAL A 22 15.54 -4.62 2.53
N ALA A 23 16.14 -3.60 3.11
CA ALA A 23 15.47 -2.64 3.96
C ALA A 23 15.22 -1.36 3.16
N LEU A 24 13.95 -1.03 2.94
CA LEU A 24 13.57 0.24 2.32
C LEU A 24 13.85 1.40 3.27
N LYS A 25 14.46 2.46 2.75
CA LYS A 25 14.64 3.70 3.49
C LYS A 25 13.26 4.36 3.67
N LYS A 26 12.84 4.58 4.91
CA LYS A 26 11.53 5.17 5.24
C LYS A 26 11.56 6.70 5.03
N GLU A 27 11.58 7.14 3.77
CA GLU A 27 11.70 8.56 3.41
C GLU A 27 10.43 9.16 2.78
N ILE A 28 9.31 8.46 2.82
CA ILE A 28 8.04 9.03 2.36
C ILE A 28 7.54 10.04 3.38
N GLY A 29 7.80 11.32 3.11
CA GLY A 29 7.23 12.45 3.84
C GLY A 29 5.81 12.79 3.39
N LEU A 30 5.15 13.70 4.12
CA LEU A 30 3.75 14.08 3.90
C LEU A 30 3.45 14.52 2.45
N VAL A 31 4.25 15.44 1.90
CA VAL A 31 4.01 15.99 0.55
C VAL A 31 4.16 14.91 -0.54
N SER A 32 5.14 14.01 -0.37
CA SER A 32 5.34 12.89 -1.29
C SER A 32 4.17 11.91 -1.21
N ALA A 33 3.74 11.55 0.00
CA ALA A 33 2.55 10.73 0.22
C ALA A 33 1.29 11.34 -0.40
N CYS A 34 1.03 12.63 -0.18
CA CYS A 34 -0.11 13.33 -0.76
C CYS A 34 -0.08 13.31 -2.29
N THR A 35 1.07 13.60 -2.89
CA THR A 35 1.23 13.59 -4.35
C THR A 35 0.95 12.20 -4.93
N ILE A 36 1.45 11.14 -4.29
CA ILE A 36 1.19 9.76 -4.69
C ILE A 36 -0.31 9.43 -4.63
N ILE A 37 -0.98 9.82 -3.55
CA ILE A 37 -2.43 9.59 -3.39
C ILE A 37 -3.22 10.34 -4.47
N ILE A 38 -2.92 11.61 -4.72
CA ILE A 38 -3.59 12.41 -5.75
C ILE A 38 -3.39 11.79 -7.14
N GLY A 39 -2.16 11.36 -7.45
CA GLY A 39 -1.84 10.70 -8.72
C GLY A 39 -2.52 9.34 -8.90
N ASN A 40 -2.84 8.65 -7.81
CA ASN A 40 -3.58 7.38 -7.85
C ASN A 40 -5.09 7.60 -8.04
N ILE A 41 -5.65 8.64 -7.39
CA ILE A 41 -7.08 8.96 -7.47
C ILE A 41 -7.47 9.57 -8.82
N ILE A 42 -6.66 10.50 -9.35
CA ILE A 42 -6.96 11.20 -10.60
C ILE A 42 -6.56 10.31 -11.79
N GLY A 43 -7.54 9.58 -12.34
CA GLY A 43 -7.38 8.74 -13.53
C GLY A 43 -8.21 9.21 -14.73
N SER A 44 -8.38 8.33 -15.73
CA SER A 44 -9.17 8.58 -16.94
C SER A 44 -10.67 8.79 -16.68
N GLY A 45 -11.16 8.39 -15.49
CA GLY A 45 -12.57 8.52 -15.10
C GLY A 45 -13.11 9.95 -15.19
N ILE A 46 -12.27 10.98 -14.97
CA ILE A 46 -12.69 12.38 -15.04
C ILE A 46 -13.15 12.81 -16.45
N PHE A 47 -12.76 12.09 -17.51
CA PHE A 47 -13.21 12.41 -18.86
C PHE A 47 -14.56 11.77 -19.22
N ILE A 48 -14.98 10.74 -18.48
CA ILE A 48 -16.19 9.95 -18.77
C ILE A 48 -17.30 10.29 -17.77
N SER A 49 -16.96 10.33 -16.48
CA SER A 49 -17.93 10.48 -15.39
C SER A 49 -18.74 11.79 -15.43
N PRO A 50 -18.19 12.98 -15.76
CA PRO A 50 -18.98 14.21 -15.75
C PRO A 50 -20.13 14.22 -16.74
N LYS A 51 -19.92 13.64 -17.94
CA LYS A 51 -20.98 13.51 -18.95
C LYS A 51 -22.10 12.62 -18.43
N GLY A 52 -21.76 11.45 -17.89
CA GLY A 52 -22.73 10.52 -17.32
C GLY A 52 -23.51 11.14 -16.16
N VAL A 53 -22.82 11.81 -15.22
CA VAL A 53 -23.49 12.47 -14.08
C VAL A 53 -24.42 13.58 -14.56
N LEU A 54 -24.03 14.38 -15.56
CA LEU A 54 -24.87 15.45 -16.09
C LEU A 54 -26.11 14.91 -16.82
N GLU A 55 -25.96 13.87 -17.64
CA GLU A 55 -27.06 13.25 -18.36
C GLU A 55 -28.11 12.64 -17.42
N HIS A 56 -27.68 12.02 -16.31
CA HIS A 56 -28.60 11.40 -15.34
C HIS A 56 -29.17 12.41 -14.33
N ALA A 57 -28.42 13.47 -13.99
CA ALA A 57 -28.89 14.51 -13.07
C ALA A 57 -29.86 15.50 -13.72
N GLY A 58 -29.83 15.65 -15.05
CA GLY A 58 -30.73 16.51 -15.82
C GLY A 58 -30.51 18.02 -15.64
N SER A 59 -29.64 18.44 -14.72
CA SER A 59 -29.26 19.83 -14.47
C SER A 59 -27.82 19.93 -13.97
N VAL A 60 -27.12 20.98 -14.37
CA VAL A 60 -25.74 21.27 -13.95
C VAL A 60 -25.65 21.45 -12.43
N GLY A 61 -26.65 22.10 -11.82
CA GLY A 61 -26.67 22.31 -10.37
C GLY A 61 -26.76 21.00 -9.58
N LEU A 62 -27.61 20.07 -10.02
CA LEU A 62 -27.74 18.74 -9.41
C LEU A 62 -26.49 17.90 -9.65
N ALA A 63 -25.88 17.98 -10.84
CA ALA A 63 -24.64 17.27 -11.15
C ALA A 63 -23.48 17.70 -10.24
N LEU A 64 -23.33 19.00 -9.97
CA LEU A 64 -22.33 19.51 -9.02
C LEU A 64 -22.63 19.08 -7.59
N PHE A 65 -23.90 19.06 -7.18
CA PHE A 65 -24.30 18.59 -5.86
C PHE A 65 -23.94 17.11 -5.64
N VAL A 66 -24.17 16.25 -6.64
CA VAL A 66 -23.76 14.83 -6.60
C VAL A 66 -22.26 14.68 -6.45
N TRP A 67 -21.46 15.50 -7.14
CA TRP A 67 -20.00 15.51 -6.99
C TRP A 67 -19.55 15.90 -5.57
N VAL A 68 -20.15 16.95 -5.01
CA VAL A 68 -19.84 17.39 -3.63
C VAL A 68 -20.26 16.33 -2.61
N LEU A 69 -21.45 15.75 -2.74
CA LEU A 69 -21.91 14.68 -1.87
C LEU A 69 -21.02 13.43 -1.98
N GLY A 70 -20.67 13.01 -3.19
CA GLY A 70 -19.76 11.90 -3.42
C GLY A 70 -18.39 12.14 -2.78
N GLY A 71 -17.83 13.34 -2.97
CA GLY A 71 -16.61 13.76 -2.30
C GLY A 71 -16.72 13.75 -0.78
N GLY A 72 -17.85 14.18 -0.22
CA GLY A 72 -18.12 14.14 1.21
C GLY A 72 -18.15 12.71 1.77
N VAL A 73 -18.83 11.78 1.09
CA VAL A 73 -18.85 10.36 1.48
C VAL A 73 -17.46 9.75 1.39
N THR A 74 -16.70 10.03 0.33
CA THR A 74 -15.30 9.59 0.20
C THR A 74 -14.41 10.14 1.31
N ALA A 75 -14.59 11.40 1.72
CA ALA A 75 -13.82 11.99 2.81
C ALA A 75 -14.09 11.28 4.15
N LEU A 76 -15.35 10.97 4.45
CA LEU A 76 -15.71 10.19 5.64
C LEU A 76 -15.11 8.77 5.60
N GLY A 77 -15.20 8.09 4.46
CA GLY A 77 -14.57 6.77 4.28
C GLY A 77 -13.05 6.83 4.44
N SER A 78 -12.40 7.86 3.90
CA SER A 78 -10.96 8.08 4.04
C SER A 78 -10.55 8.29 5.50
N LEU A 79 -11.39 8.92 6.32
CA LEU A 79 -11.09 9.11 7.74
C LEU A 79 -11.11 7.77 8.49
N CYS A 80 -12.13 6.94 8.25
CA CYS A 80 -12.18 5.57 8.80
C CYS A 80 -10.94 4.75 8.35
N TYR A 81 -10.54 4.90 7.09
CA TYR A 81 -9.33 4.26 6.56
C TYR A 81 -8.04 4.80 7.19
N ALA A 82 -7.99 6.08 7.54
CA ALA A 82 -6.86 6.66 8.25
C ALA A 82 -6.73 6.11 9.66
N GLU A 83 -7.85 5.99 10.40
CA GLU A 83 -7.86 5.34 11.72
C GLU A 83 -7.37 3.90 11.65
N LEU A 84 -7.85 3.13 10.67
CA LEU A 84 -7.45 1.75 10.45
C LEU A 84 -5.97 1.61 10.07
N GLY A 85 -5.45 2.52 9.24
CA GLY A 85 -4.04 2.56 8.85
C GLY A 85 -3.08 2.93 9.99
N VAL A 86 -3.57 3.68 10.99
CA VAL A 86 -2.81 3.93 12.23
C VAL A 86 -2.93 2.77 13.20
N ALA A 87 -4.09 2.12 13.28
CA ALA A 87 -4.33 0.97 14.16
C ALA A 87 -3.57 -0.29 13.73
N ILE A 88 -3.47 -0.54 12.42
CA ILE A 88 -2.80 -1.72 11.84
C ILE A 88 -1.67 -1.26 10.92
N PRO A 89 -0.47 -0.95 11.45
CA PRO A 89 0.66 -0.46 10.66
C PRO A 89 1.40 -1.62 9.94
N LYS A 90 0.66 -2.42 9.18
CA LYS A 90 1.17 -3.53 8.35
C LYS A 90 1.06 -3.15 6.88
N SER A 91 2.08 -3.52 6.11
CA SER A 91 2.02 -3.38 4.65
C SER A 91 0.98 -4.32 4.05
N GLY A 92 0.11 -3.82 3.18
CA GLY A 92 -0.92 -4.62 2.50
C GLY A 92 -2.29 -3.95 2.34
N GLY A 93 -2.52 -2.81 3.00
CA GLY A 93 -3.78 -2.06 2.90
C GLY A 93 -4.99 -2.92 3.29
N ASP A 94 -6.00 -2.97 2.44
CA ASP A 94 -7.22 -3.76 2.65
C ASP A 94 -6.95 -5.21 3.02
N TYR A 95 -5.98 -5.85 2.36
CA TYR A 95 -5.64 -7.24 2.62
C TYR A 95 -5.13 -7.42 4.06
N ALA A 96 -4.24 -6.53 4.50
CA ALA A 96 -3.71 -6.58 5.87
C ALA A 96 -4.81 -6.37 6.91
N TYR A 97 -5.81 -5.51 6.62
CA TYR A 97 -6.93 -5.27 7.52
C TYR A 97 -7.85 -6.49 7.63
N VAL A 98 -8.21 -7.09 6.50
CA VAL A 98 -9.08 -8.27 6.47
C VAL A 98 -8.39 -9.47 7.13
N THR A 99 -7.12 -9.72 6.83
CA THR A 99 -6.37 -10.82 7.47
C THR A 99 -6.19 -10.59 8.98
N GLU A 100 -6.05 -9.35 9.44
CA GLU A 100 -5.97 -9.08 10.89
C GLU A 100 -7.30 -9.34 11.60
N ILE A 101 -8.42 -8.96 10.98
CA ILE A 101 -9.76 -9.07 11.57
C ILE A 101 -10.27 -10.52 11.53
N PHE A 102 -10.09 -11.22 10.41
CA PHE A 102 -10.61 -12.57 10.20
C PHE A 102 -9.59 -13.68 10.49
N GLY A 103 -8.30 -13.33 10.68
CA GLY A 103 -7.23 -14.30 10.87
C GLY A 103 -6.98 -15.17 9.62
N GLY A 104 -6.37 -16.35 9.83
CA GLY A 104 -6.10 -17.34 8.78
C GLY A 104 -7.34 -18.08 8.23
N LEU A 105 -8.55 -17.59 8.50
CA LEU A 105 -9.80 -18.14 7.95
C LEU A 105 -10.13 -17.58 6.55
N ALA A 106 -9.52 -16.45 6.18
CA ALA A 106 -9.72 -15.77 4.90
C ALA A 106 -8.45 -15.68 4.02
N GLY A 107 -7.35 -16.32 4.44
CA GLY A 107 -6.03 -16.29 3.78
C GLY A 107 -5.51 -17.67 3.44
#